data_AF-A0A3M8DQK3-F1
#
_entry.id   AF-A0A3M8DQK3-F1
#
_cell.length_a   1.000
_cell.length_b   1.000
_cell.length_c   1.000
_cell.angle_alpha   90.00
_cell.angle_beta   90.00
_cell.angle_gamma   90.00
#
_symmetry.space_group_name_H-M   'P 1'
#
loop_
_entity.id
_entity.type
_entity.pdbx_description
1 polymer ?
#
loop_
_entity_poly.entity_id
_entity_poly.type
_entity_poly.pdbx_seq_one_letter_code
_entity_poly.pdbx_strand_id
1 'polypeptide(L)'
;MNQAAVKRHYFLRSLILIGFTLLLAQLVATDRLNHYLAPRLHVFSYVTLAILILLTLVSLRQAYLGVNAYECDCEDAHKLPRTWWRSALVYGMFALPLVMGFLMPDQILGSDVAEKRGITLLSNDVRKLAEVMGSGNTAAKNETAVPPAVSEPQLKAQLPANKEADQAPSSVGDTPVNAPKLTDDQIRQKFSNTGFGDFYTDLAVALYKQPVIQLNDKVFLDGLTTMELYAKDFAGKEIETFGFVYRQPDFTSQQFVVARFSVTCCTADASVFGVLVEDEQASKWAKDSWVKVRGKLEARSVDGYDMLVLRANKVEQAKAPKDPYVYYNYDLPESNG
;
A
#
# COMPACT_ATOMS: atom_id res chain seq x y z
N MET A 1 11.66 -52.50 3.39
CA MET A 1 11.67 -51.47 4.47
C MET A 1 10.96 -52.07 5.67
N ASN A 2 11.44 -51.83 6.90
CA ASN A 2 10.77 -52.30 8.11
C ASN A 2 9.37 -51.65 8.22
N GLN A 3 8.32 -52.41 8.57
CA GLN A 3 6.95 -51.88 8.76
C GLN A 3 6.92 -50.71 9.76
N ALA A 4 7.79 -50.74 10.78
CA ALA A 4 7.93 -49.64 11.74
C ALA A 4 8.47 -48.35 11.09
N ALA A 5 9.36 -48.45 10.09
CA ALA A 5 9.88 -47.28 9.37
C ALA A 5 8.78 -46.65 8.49
N VAL A 6 7.99 -47.47 7.82
CA VAL A 6 6.86 -47.02 7.00
C VAL A 6 5.82 -46.28 7.86
N LYS A 7 5.42 -46.85 9.00
CA LYS A 7 4.52 -46.18 9.96
C LYS A 7 5.05 -44.84 10.45
N ARG A 8 6.35 -44.73 10.73
CA ARG A 8 7.01 -43.47 11.13
C ARG A 8 6.92 -42.39 10.04
N HIS A 9 7.07 -42.75 8.77
CA HIS A 9 6.96 -41.78 7.66
C HIS A 9 5.54 -41.22 7.50
N TYR A 10 4.52 -42.08 7.59
CA TYR A 10 3.12 -41.62 7.55
C TYR A 10 2.80 -40.73 8.74
N PHE A 11 3.23 -41.11 9.95
CA PHE A 11 3.04 -40.30 11.15
C PHE A 11 3.70 -38.91 11.01
N LEU A 12 4.94 -38.85 10.54
CA LEU A 12 5.67 -37.59 10.36
C LEU A 12 5.02 -36.71 9.28
N ARG A 13 4.53 -37.30 8.19
CA ARG A 13 3.79 -36.58 7.14
C ARG A 13 2.48 -36.00 7.68
N SER A 14 1.72 -36.77 8.45
CA SER A 14 0.48 -36.29 9.08
C SER A 14 0.76 -35.18 10.09
N LEU A 15 1.82 -35.28 10.88
CA LEU A 15 2.22 -34.24 11.84
C LEU A 15 2.52 -32.91 11.13
N ILE A 16 3.31 -32.94 10.06
CA ILE A 16 3.65 -31.74 9.27
C ILE A 16 2.40 -31.12 8.65
N LEU A 17 1.54 -31.96 8.07
CA LEU A 17 0.31 -31.49 7.43
C LEU A 17 -0.67 -30.87 8.45
N ILE A 18 -0.83 -31.49 9.62
CA ILE A 18 -1.60 -30.92 10.74
C ILE A 18 -1.00 -29.57 11.15
N GLY A 19 0.33 -29.48 11.24
CA GLY A 19 1.02 -28.23 11.53
C GLY A 19 0.63 -27.10 10.57
N PHE A 20 0.72 -27.34 9.25
CA PHE A 20 0.34 -26.34 8.25
C PHE A 20 -1.15 -25.98 8.32
N THR A 21 -2.02 -26.97 8.53
CA THR A 21 -3.46 -26.73 8.72
C THR A 21 -3.73 -25.85 9.94
N LEU A 22 -3.09 -26.14 11.08
CA LEU A 22 -3.24 -25.35 12.31
C LEU A 22 -2.68 -23.95 12.16
N LEU A 23 -1.52 -23.81 11.50
CA LEU A 23 -0.91 -22.52 11.22
C LEU A 23 -1.88 -21.66 10.38
N LEU A 24 -2.32 -22.18 9.23
CA LEU A 24 -3.24 -21.44 8.36
C LEU A 24 -4.58 -21.15 9.04
N ALA A 25 -5.13 -22.10 9.80
CA ALA A 25 -6.35 -21.90 10.58
C ALA A 25 -6.18 -20.80 11.63
N GLN A 26 -5.04 -20.73 12.32
CA GLN A 26 -4.74 -19.68 13.28
C GLN A 26 -4.63 -18.32 12.61
N LEU A 27 -3.93 -18.19 11.48
CA LEU A 27 -3.82 -16.92 10.74
C LEU A 27 -5.20 -16.42 10.27
N VAL A 28 -6.05 -17.33 9.81
CA VAL A 28 -7.43 -17.03 9.40
C VAL A 28 -8.29 -16.63 10.61
N ALA A 29 -8.26 -17.38 11.71
CA ALA A 29 -9.11 -17.14 12.86
C ALA A 29 -8.75 -15.85 13.63
N THR A 30 -7.50 -15.39 13.52
CA THR A 30 -7.00 -14.20 14.22
C THR A 30 -7.03 -12.93 13.35
N ASP A 31 -7.57 -12.99 12.13
CA ASP A 31 -7.53 -11.92 11.10
C ASP A 31 -6.10 -11.43 10.79
N ARG A 32 -5.07 -12.17 11.22
CA ARG A 32 -3.66 -11.84 10.95
C ARG A 32 -3.29 -12.09 9.49
N LEU A 33 -4.14 -12.80 8.74
CA LEU A 33 -3.97 -13.01 7.30
C LEU A 33 -3.81 -11.67 6.55
N ASN A 34 -4.53 -10.62 6.99
CA ASN A 34 -4.47 -9.28 6.40
C ASN A 34 -3.09 -8.65 6.51
N HIS A 35 -2.25 -9.08 7.46
CA HIS A 35 -0.89 -8.57 7.60
C HIS A 35 0.06 -9.12 6.54
N TYR A 36 -0.31 -10.23 5.88
CA TYR A 36 0.55 -10.92 4.92
C TYR A 36 0.01 -10.88 3.49
N LEU A 37 -1.31 -10.90 3.31
CA LEU A 37 -1.99 -11.00 2.02
C LEU A 37 -3.06 -9.93 1.85
N ALA A 38 -3.25 -9.52 0.60
CA ALA A 38 -4.35 -8.64 0.23
C ALA A 38 -5.73 -9.34 0.41
N PRO A 39 -6.79 -8.65 0.87
CA PRO A 39 -8.11 -9.22 1.11
C PRO A 39 -8.71 -10.00 -0.05
N ARG A 40 -8.44 -9.57 -1.29
CA ARG A 40 -8.89 -10.23 -2.52
C ARG A 40 -8.38 -11.67 -2.67
N LEU A 41 -7.28 -12.04 -2.00
CA LEU A 41 -6.70 -13.38 -2.03
C LEU A 41 -7.13 -14.28 -0.86
N HIS A 42 -7.92 -13.77 0.09
CA HIS A 42 -8.37 -14.57 1.23
C HIS A 42 -9.25 -15.73 0.80
N VAL A 43 -10.02 -15.58 -0.29
CA VAL A 43 -10.83 -16.66 -0.86
C VAL A 43 -9.96 -17.88 -1.19
N PHE A 44 -8.80 -17.69 -1.82
CA PHE A 44 -7.87 -18.78 -2.11
C PHE A 44 -7.28 -19.40 -0.84
N SER A 45 -7.04 -18.59 0.18
CA SER A 45 -6.55 -19.07 1.48
C SER A 45 -7.59 -19.95 2.19
N TYR A 46 -8.87 -19.58 2.15
CA TYR A 46 -9.97 -20.39 2.70
C TYR A 46 -10.17 -21.71 1.95
N VAL A 47 -10.11 -21.68 0.62
CA VAL A 47 -10.17 -22.90 -0.20
C VAL A 47 -8.99 -23.82 0.11
N THR A 48 -7.78 -23.27 0.23
CA THR A 48 -6.58 -24.03 0.61
C THR A 48 -6.74 -24.65 2.00
N LEU A 49 -7.26 -23.90 2.97
CA LEU A 49 -7.53 -24.41 4.31
C LEU A 49 -8.51 -25.60 4.28
N ALA A 50 -9.60 -25.50 3.50
CA ALA A 50 -10.56 -26.60 3.35
C ALA A 50 -9.92 -27.86 2.76
N ILE A 51 -9.08 -27.70 1.73
CA ILE A 51 -8.34 -28.81 1.12
C ILE A 51 -7.36 -29.43 2.12
N LEU A 52 -6.62 -28.61 2.87
CA LEU A 52 -5.68 -29.08 3.89
C LEU A 52 -6.40 -29.81 5.03
N ILE A 53 -7.60 -29.38 5.44
CA ILE A 53 -8.43 -30.10 6.41
C ILE A 53 -8.83 -31.48 5.85
N LEU A 54 -9.26 -31.56 4.60
CA LEU A 54 -9.60 -32.85 3.98
C LEU A 54 -8.38 -33.78 3.91
N LEU A 55 -7.24 -33.28 3.43
CA LEU A 55 -6.00 -34.06 3.34
C LEU A 55 -5.47 -34.48 4.71
N THR A 56 -5.60 -33.64 5.74
CA THR A 56 -5.22 -34.03 7.11
C THR A 56 -6.09 -35.16 7.62
N LEU A 57 -7.42 -35.10 7.45
CA LEU A 57 -8.34 -36.17 7.85
C LEU A 57 -8.03 -37.50 7.14
N VAL A 58 -7.78 -37.46 5.82
CA VAL A 58 -7.39 -38.65 5.04
C VAL A 58 -6.04 -39.19 5.53
N SER A 59 -5.04 -38.34 5.72
CA SER A 59 -3.72 -38.77 6.20
C SER A 59 -3.77 -39.36 7.60
N LEU A 60 -4.62 -38.81 8.48
CA LEU A 60 -4.80 -39.28 9.84
C LEU A 60 -5.48 -40.66 9.85
N ARG A 61 -6.51 -40.83 9.01
CA ARG A 61 -7.16 -42.13 8.79
C ARG A 61 -6.15 -43.18 8.32
N GLN A 62 -5.29 -42.86 7.35
CA GLN A 62 -4.24 -43.75 6.86
C GLN A 62 -3.22 -44.12 7.95
N ALA A 63 -2.85 -43.17 8.81
CA ALA A 63 -1.93 -43.41 9.91
C ALA A 63 -2.50 -44.35 10.99
N TYR A 64 -3.81 -44.25 11.29
CA TYR A 64 -4.46 -45.04 12.34
C TYR A 64 -4.98 -46.41 11.86
N LEU A 65 -5.67 -46.47 10.73
CA LEU A 65 -6.31 -47.71 10.27
C LEU A 65 -5.36 -48.61 9.46
N GLY A 66 -4.20 -48.10 9.06
CA GLY A 66 -3.29 -48.80 8.15
C GLY A 66 -3.82 -48.78 6.71
N VAL A 67 -2.90 -48.84 5.76
CA VAL A 67 -3.22 -48.75 4.32
C VAL A 67 -3.98 -50.01 3.89
N ASN A 68 -5.25 -49.86 3.50
CA ASN A 68 -5.91 -50.88 2.67
C ASN A 68 -5.36 -50.75 1.25
N ALA A 69 -5.11 -51.87 0.57
CA ALA A 69 -4.50 -51.96 -0.76
C ALA A 69 -5.33 -51.34 -1.92
N TYR A 70 -6.27 -50.45 -1.62
CA TYR A 70 -7.19 -49.80 -2.54
C TYR A 70 -7.17 -48.29 -2.27
N GLU A 71 -6.02 -47.66 -2.45
CA GLU A 71 -5.93 -46.20 -2.50
C GLU A 71 -5.20 -45.84 -3.79
N CYS A 72 -5.87 -45.03 -4.62
CA CYS A 72 -5.42 -44.61 -5.95
C CYS A 72 -3.93 -44.27 -5.96
N ASP A 73 -3.20 -45.17 -6.61
CA ASP A 73 -1.82 -45.05 -7.03
C ASP A 73 -1.71 -43.95 -8.09
N CYS A 74 -1.89 -42.69 -7.66
CA CYS A 74 -1.36 -41.56 -8.40
C CYS A 74 0.14 -41.48 -8.13
N GLU A 75 0.83 -42.40 -8.80
CA GLU A 75 2.13 -42.24 -9.45
C GLU A 75 3.40 -42.25 -8.57
N ASP A 76 4.40 -42.93 -9.11
CA ASP A 76 5.78 -43.17 -8.70
C ASP A 76 6.61 -41.97 -8.13
N ALA A 77 6.02 -40.79 -7.92
CA ALA A 77 6.65 -39.55 -7.50
C ALA A 77 6.85 -39.41 -5.96
N HIS A 78 6.18 -40.22 -5.13
CA HIS A 78 6.26 -40.14 -3.67
C HIS A 78 6.93 -41.36 -3.00
N LYS A 79 8.02 -41.88 -3.57
CA LYS A 79 8.79 -42.97 -2.95
C LYS A 79 9.39 -42.49 -1.61
N LEU A 80 9.06 -43.20 -0.53
CA LEU A 80 9.58 -42.91 0.81
C LEU A 80 11.13 -42.91 0.79
N PRO A 81 11.79 -41.88 1.32
CA PRO A 81 13.25 -41.80 1.34
C PRO A 81 13.82 -42.98 2.14
N ARG A 82 14.64 -43.79 1.47
CA ARG A 82 15.21 -45.03 2.05
C ARG A 82 16.31 -44.78 3.09
N THR A 83 16.93 -43.60 3.09
CA THR A 83 18.01 -43.21 4.01
C THR A 83 17.57 -42.13 4.98
N TRP A 84 18.02 -42.24 6.24
CA TRP A 84 17.67 -41.31 7.32
C TRP A 84 18.07 -39.85 7.01
N TRP A 85 19.24 -39.61 6.40
CA TRP A 85 19.68 -38.28 5.98
C TRP A 85 18.79 -37.64 4.89
N ARG A 86 18.35 -38.42 3.89
CA ARG A 86 17.42 -37.92 2.87
C ARG A 86 16.06 -37.59 3.47
N SER A 87 15.63 -38.37 4.45
CA SER A 87 14.40 -38.09 5.21
C SER A 87 14.53 -36.79 5.99
N ALA A 88 15.65 -36.60 6.70
CA ALA A 88 15.91 -35.38 7.46
C ALA A 88 15.92 -34.13 6.55
N LEU A 89 16.53 -34.20 5.37
CA LEU A 89 16.52 -33.08 4.41
C LEU A 89 15.12 -32.77 3.88
N VAL A 90 14.37 -33.78 3.42
CA VAL A 90 13.02 -33.58 2.85
C VAL A 90 12.06 -33.05 3.90
N TYR A 91 11.96 -33.71 5.07
CA TYR A 91 11.06 -33.24 6.13
C TYR A 91 11.54 -31.94 6.76
N GLY A 92 12.85 -31.71 6.83
CA GLY A 92 13.43 -30.44 7.28
C GLY A 92 13.01 -29.26 6.41
N MET A 93 12.96 -29.44 5.09
CA MET A 93 12.48 -28.41 4.16
C MET A 93 11.03 -27.98 4.42
N PHE A 94 10.17 -28.89 4.89
CA PHE A 94 8.77 -28.57 5.25
C PHE A 94 8.59 -28.14 6.71
N ALA A 95 9.39 -28.70 7.62
CA ALA A 95 9.35 -28.34 9.04
C ALA A 95 9.91 -26.94 9.29
N LEU A 96 10.89 -26.47 8.50
CA LEU A 96 11.49 -25.16 8.69
C LEU A 96 10.49 -24.01 8.49
N PRO A 97 9.73 -23.91 7.37
CA PRO A 97 8.70 -22.88 7.21
C PRO A 97 7.62 -22.96 8.29
N LEU A 98 7.28 -24.17 8.74
CA LEU A 98 6.28 -24.38 9.78
C LEU A 98 6.77 -23.83 11.14
N VAL A 99 7.99 -24.19 11.55
CA VAL A 99 8.60 -23.68 12.78
C VAL A 99 8.75 -22.16 12.69
N MET A 100 9.20 -21.64 11.55
CA MET A 100 9.34 -20.21 11.35
C MET A 100 8.00 -19.48 11.44
N GLY A 101 6.93 -20.04 10.87
CA GLY A 101 5.58 -19.47 10.95
C GLY A 101 5.01 -19.41 12.37
N PHE A 102 5.35 -20.37 13.25
CA PHE A 102 4.93 -20.34 14.65
C PHE A 102 5.85 -19.52 15.56
N LEU A 103 7.14 -19.42 15.22
CA LEU A 103 8.16 -18.76 16.04
C LEU A 103 8.30 -17.27 15.73
N MET A 104 8.01 -16.86 14.50
CA MET A 104 8.15 -15.46 14.06
C MET A 104 7.00 -14.61 14.62
N PRO A 105 7.29 -13.46 15.25
CA PRO A 105 6.26 -12.55 15.71
C PRO A 105 5.53 -11.92 14.53
N ASP A 106 4.22 -11.72 14.66
CA ASP A 106 3.44 -10.97 13.68
C ASP A 106 3.84 -9.49 13.75
N GLN A 107 4.47 -8.99 12.69
CA GLN A 107 4.86 -7.59 12.57
C GLN A 107 4.24 -6.98 11.32
N ILE A 108 3.63 -5.82 11.50
CA ILE A 108 3.24 -4.96 10.37
C ILE A 108 4.50 -4.37 9.74
N LEU A 109 4.46 -4.13 8.43
CA LEU A 109 5.56 -3.46 7.74
C LEU A 109 5.78 -2.08 8.35
N GLY A 110 7.00 -1.86 8.85
CA GLY A 110 7.42 -0.61 9.45
C GLY A 110 8.27 0.24 8.51
N SER A 111 8.62 1.41 9.01
CA SER A 111 9.48 2.40 8.38
C SER A 111 10.86 1.88 7.99
N ASP A 112 11.41 0.86 8.66
CA ASP A 112 12.66 0.20 8.25
C ASP A 112 12.53 -0.52 6.89
N VAL A 113 11.35 -1.04 6.58
CA VAL A 113 11.06 -1.63 5.26
C VAL A 113 10.81 -0.53 4.24
N ALA A 114 10.16 0.56 4.64
CA ALA A 114 9.92 1.72 3.79
C ALA A 114 11.25 2.36 3.34
N GLU A 115 12.21 2.48 4.25
CA GLU A 115 13.54 3.03 3.98
C GLU A 115 14.29 2.20 2.92
N LYS A 116 14.21 0.87 3.00
CA LYS A 116 14.87 -0.05 2.06
C LYS A 116 14.20 -0.11 0.70
N ARG A 117 12.89 0.18 0.62
CA ARG A 117 12.11 0.12 -0.63
C ARG A 117 12.00 1.45 -1.36
N GLY A 118 12.32 2.55 -0.69
CA GLY A 118 12.04 3.90 -1.20
C GLY A 118 10.55 4.24 -1.08
N ILE A 119 10.23 5.53 -1.02
CA ILE A 119 8.85 6.01 -0.82
C ILE A 119 8.40 6.81 -2.04
N THR A 120 7.19 6.50 -2.53
CA THR A 120 6.48 7.35 -3.48
C THR A 120 5.69 8.40 -2.69
N LEU A 121 6.16 9.64 -2.70
CA LEU A 121 5.42 10.75 -2.09
C LEU A 121 4.58 11.46 -3.14
N LEU A 122 3.55 12.16 -2.66
CA LEU A 122 2.81 13.21 -3.39
C LEU A 122 3.69 14.42 -3.80
N SER A 123 5.00 14.24 -3.81
CA SER A 123 6.02 15.27 -3.87
C SER A 123 7.29 14.64 -4.43
N ASN A 124 7.25 14.27 -5.72
CA ASN A 124 8.13 13.37 -6.48
C ASN A 124 9.67 13.35 -6.27
N ASP A 125 10.27 14.09 -5.34
CA ASP A 125 11.54 13.65 -4.77
C ASP A 125 11.79 14.27 -3.39
N VAL A 126 11.50 13.49 -2.35
CA VAL A 126 11.63 13.88 -0.95
C VAL A 126 13.04 14.34 -0.59
N ARG A 127 14.05 13.71 -1.20
CA ARG A 127 15.47 14.02 -0.95
C ARG A 127 15.79 15.44 -1.40
N LYS A 128 15.25 15.84 -2.54
CA LYS A 128 15.43 17.17 -3.11
C LYS A 128 14.71 18.24 -2.29
N LEU A 129 13.52 17.90 -1.77
CA LEU A 129 12.75 18.77 -0.90
C LEU A 129 13.37 18.94 0.49
N ALA A 130 13.88 17.85 1.08
CA ALA A 130 14.60 17.89 2.35
C ALA A 130 15.91 18.69 2.24
N GLU A 131 16.62 18.58 1.12
CA GLU A 131 17.83 19.37 0.82
C GLU A 131 17.52 20.87 0.67
N VAL A 132 16.45 21.24 -0.04
CA VAL A 132 16.01 22.64 -0.20
C VAL A 132 15.53 23.25 1.12
N MET A 133 14.96 22.45 2.01
CA MET A 133 14.44 22.92 3.31
C MET A 133 15.45 22.86 4.46
N GLY A 134 16.45 21.99 4.35
CA GLY A 134 17.57 21.89 5.29
C GLY A 134 18.70 22.88 5.00
N SER A 135 18.83 23.35 3.76
CA SER A 135 19.93 24.25 3.36
C SER A 135 19.53 25.73 3.46
N GLY A 136 19.19 26.14 4.67
CA GLY A 136 19.15 27.54 5.09
C GLY A 136 20.46 27.98 5.75
N ASN A 137 21.62 27.50 5.29
CA ASN A 137 22.93 28.16 5.46
C ASN A 137 24.07 27.36 4.80
N THR A 138 24.92 28.11 4.06
CA THR A 138 26.29 27.82 3.59
C THR A 138 26.54 26.94 2.34
N ALA A 139 26.81 27.65 1.23
CA ALA A 139 27.94 27.52 0.29
C ALA A 139 28.27 26.17 -0.42
N ALA A 140 27.93 26.16 -1.72
CA ALA A 140 28.69 25.71 -2.92
C ALA A 140 29.71 24.54 -2.84
N LYS A 141 29.44 23.48 -3.62
CA LYS A 141 30.32 23.03 -4.74
C LYS A 141 29.71 21.89 -5.58
N ASN A 142 30.00 21.96 -6.89
CA ASN A 142 29.70 21.03 -7.98
C ASN A 142 30.05 19.55 -7.70
N GLU A 143 29.29 18.60 -8.27
CA GLU A 143 29.74 17.80 -9.43
C GLU A 143 28.67 16.84 -9.99
N THR A 144 28.89 16.54 -11.26
CA THR A 144 28.07 15.91 -12.30
C THR A 144 27.80 14.42 -12.09
N ALA A 145 26.56 13.96 -12.28
CA ALA A 145 26.28 12.58 -12.67
C ALA A 145 24.96 12.44 -13.44
N VAL A 146 25.06 11.80 -14.60
CA VAL A 146 24.01 11.47 -15.58
C VAL A 146 23.01 10.45 -15.00
N PRO A 147 21.68 10.60 -15.18
CA PRO A 147 20.73 9.54 -14.85
C PRO A 147 20.49 8.58 -16.04
N PRO A 148 20.27 7.27 -15.80
CA PRO A 148 19.86 6.33 -16.83
C PRO A 148 18.35 6.43 -17.11
N ALA A 149 18.02 6.22 -18.38
CA ALA A 149 16.69 6.29 -18.96
C ALA A 149 15.67 5.36 -18.28
N VAL A 150 14.49 5.91 -17.98
CA VAL A 150 13.27 5.14 -17.71
C VAL A 150 12.46 5.11 -19.01
N SER A 151 12.22 3.90 -19.49
CA SER A 151 11.41 3.58 -20.66
C SER A 151 9.92 3.68 -20.34
N GLU A 152 9.24 4.69 -20.88
CA GLU A 152 7.79 4.77 -20.97
C GLU A 152 7.25 3.92 -22.14
N PRO A 153 6.10 3.23 -22.01
CA PRO A 153 5.37 2.70 -23.15
C PRO A 153 4.61 3.82 -23.87
N GLN A 154 4.99 4.07 -25.12
CA GLN A 154 4.36 5.01 -26.03
C GLN A 154 2.92 4.60 -26.36
N LEU A 155 1.93 5.45 -26.02
CA LEU A 155 0.62 5.44 -26.68
C LEU A 155 0.49 6.69 -27.57
N LYS A 156 0.52 6.45 -28.88
CA LYS A 156 0.51 7.46 -29.94
C LYS A 156 -0.87 8.12 -30.02
N ALA A 157 -0.93 9.43 -29.85
CA ALA A 157 -2.08 10.25 -30.23
C ALA A 157 -1.74 11.06 -31.49
N GLN A 158 -2.50 10.84 -32.57
CA GLN A 158 -2.47 11.66 -33.78
C GLN A 158 -3.44 12.83 -33.62
N LEU A 159 -2.93 14.06 -33.76
CA LEU A 159 -3.71 15.28 -33.97
C LEU A 159 -4.42 15.27 -35.34
N PRO A 160 -5.48 16.07 -35.49
CA PRO A 160 -5.31 17.23 -36.37
C PRO A 160 -5.79 18.55 -35.76
N ALA A 161 -5.11 19.60 -36.22
CA ALA A 161 -5.32 21.01 -35.91
C ALA A 161 -6.53 21.63 -36.64
N ASN A 162 -7.10 22.67 -36.03
CA ASN A 162 -7.65 23.91 -36.62
C ASN A 162 -8.28 24.73 -35.47
N LYS A 163 -7.82 25.93 -35.09
CA LYS A 163 -7.79 27.27 -35.72
C LYS A 163 -8.76 28.23 -34.99
N GLU A 164 -8.29 29.45 -34.75
CA GLU A 164 -8.81 30.54 -33.92
C GLU A 164 -10.25 31.01 -34.21
N ALA A 165 -10.92 31.62 -33.21
CA ALA A 165 -11.22 33.07 -33.19
C ALA A 165 -12.14 33.51 -32.03
N ASP A 166 -11.67 34.56 -31.33
CA ASP A 166 -12.34 35.69 -30.66
C ASP A 166 -13.84 35.66 -30.25
N GLN A 167 -14.14 36.11 -29.02
CA GLN A 167 -14.73 37.44 -28.71
C GLN A 167 -15.32 37.49 -27.28
N ALA A 168 -14.95 38.53 -26.52
CA ALA A 168 -15.74 39.09 -25.41
C ALA A 168 -16.53 40.31 -25.93
N PRO A 169 -17.66 40.71 -25.30
CA PRO A 169 -17.56 41.77 -24.29
C PRO A 169 -18.59 41.74 -23.12
N SER A 170 -18.17 42.32 -21.97
CA SER A 170 -18.84 43.27 -21.03
C SER A 170 -20.37 43.17 -20.78
N SER A 171 -20.97 43.26 -19.58
CA SER A 171 -20.84 44.29 -18.51
C SER A 171 -21.82 44.05 -17.32
N VAL A 172 -21.36 44.41 -16.10
CA VAL A 172 -21.99 45.10 -14.92
C VAL A 172 -23.34 44.63 -14.31
N GLY A 173 -23.33 44.44 -12.97
CA GLY A 173 -24.49 44.49 -12.06
C GLY A 173 -24.18 44.10 -10.59
N ASP A 174 -24.40 45.00 -9.63
CA ASP A 174 -23.96 44.99 -8.22
C ASP A 174 -24.81 44.18 -7.20
N THR A 175 -24.10 43.50 -6.27
CA THR A 175 -24.42 43.09 -4.85
C THR A 175 -25.65 42.24 -4.47
N PRO A 176 -25.68 41.60 -3.28
CA PRO A 176 -24.64 40.86 -2.55
C PRO A 176 -25.15 39.45 -2.18
N VAL A 177 -24.49 38.38 -2.59
CA VAL A 177 -24.97 37.01 -2.28
C VAL A 177 -23.81 36.12 -1.88
N ASN A 178 -24.02 35.40 -0.76
CA ASN A 178 -23.29 34.23 -0.29
C ASN A 178 -22.34 33.62 -1.34
N ALA A 179 -21.06 33.48 -0.99
CA ALA A 179 -20.04 32.87 -1.83
C ALA A 179 -20.61 31.62 -2.53
N PRO A 180 -20.73 31.62 -3.88
CA PRO A 180 -21.40 30.54 -4.57
C PRO A 180 -20.56 29.27 -4.41
N LYS A 181 -21.17 28.21 -3.89
CA LYS A 181 -20.62 26.86 -4.02
C LYS A 181 -20.47 26.62 -5.53
N LEU A 182 -19.24 26.43 -6.01
CA LEU A 182 -18.99 26.14 -7.43
C LEU A 182 -19.89 24.99 -7.87
N THR A 183 -20.49 25.11 -9.06
CA THR A 183 -21.24 24.01 -9.67
C THR A 183 -20.31 22.91 -10.13
N ASP A 184 -20.81 21.68 -10.25
CA ASP A 184 -20.03 20.50 -10.65
C ASP A 184 -19.28 20.72 -11.96
N ASP A 185 -19.93 21.35 -12.94
CA ASP A 185 -19.33 21.66 -14.24
C ASP A 185 -18.17 22.66 -14.12
N GLN A 186 -18.28 23.64 -13.22
CA GLN A 186 -17.20 24.60 -12.97
C GLN A 186 -16.02 23.96 -12.26
N ILE A 187 -16.27 23.00 -11.37
CA ILE A 187 -15.21 22.22 -10.71
C ILE A 187 -14.54 21.30 -11.74
N ARG A 188 -15.32 20.62 -12.58
CA ARG A 188 -14.81 19.72 -13.62
C ARG A 188 -13.92 20.45 -14.61
N GLN A 189 -14.26 21.67 -15.01
CA GLN A 189 -13.43 22.51 -15.88
C GLN A 189 -12.02 22.79 -15.31
N LYS A 190 -11.85 22.79 -13.98
CA LYS A 190 -10.51 22.90 -13.36
C LYS A 190 -9.63 21.70 -13.66
N PHE A 191 -10.24 20.52 -13.83
CA PHE A 191 -9.56 19.24 -13.89
C PHE A 191 -9.54 18.60 -15.29
N SER A 192 -10.37 19.06 -16.22
CA SER A 192 -10.48 18.47 -17.57
C SER A 192 -9.27 18.71 -18.49
N ASN A 193 -8.40 19.67 -18.18
CA ASN A 193 -7.35 20.12 -19.11
C ASN A 193 -6.06 19.28 -19.11
N THR A 194 -5.98 18.24 -18.28
CA THR A 194 -4.72 17.51 -18.05
C THR A 194 -4.63 16.15 -18.76
N GLY A 195 -5.70 15.66 -19.38
CA GLY A 195 -5.66 14.47 -20.25
C GLY A 195 -5.49 13.11 -19.53
N PHE A 196 -5.62 13.05 -18.20
CA PHE A 196 -5.42 11.83 -17.40
C PHE A 196 -6.66 10.90 -17.29
N GLY A 197 -7.72 11.18 -18.04
CA GLY A 197 -8.94 10.38 -18.10
C GLY A 197 -10.05 10.84 -17.14
N ASP A 198 -11.27 10.36 -17.40
CA ASP A 198 -12.48 10.80 -16.68
C ASP A 198 -12.46 10.42 -15.20
N PHE A 199 -11.88 9.27 -14.84
CA PHE A 199 -11.86 8.78 -13.45
C PHE A 199 -11.19 9.75 -12.47
N TYR A 200 -9.96 10.19 -12.75
CA TYR A 200 -9.24 11.11 -11.86
C TYR A 200 -9.87 12.50 -11.85
N THR A 201 -10.51 12.90 -12.96
CA THR A 201 -11.27 14.15 -13.05
C THR A 201 -12.50 14.08 -12.14
N ASP A 202 -13.25 12.98 -12.17
CA ASP A 202 -14.42 12.77 -11.32
C ASP A 202 -14.05 12.64 -9.84
N LEU A 203 -12.98 11.90 -9.55
CA LEU A 203 -12.45 11.81 -8.19
C LEU A 203 -12.00 13.20 -7.70
N ALA A 204 -11.35 14.01 -8.56
CA ALA A 204 -10.96 15.37 -8.22
C ALA A 204 -12.19 16.22 -7.87
N VAL A 205 -13.25 16.16 -8.67
CA VAL A 205 -14.52 16.85 -8.39
C VAL A 205 -15.10 16.41 -7.04
N ALA A 206 -15.17 15.09 -6.80
CA ALA A 206 -15.72 14.53 -5.57
C ALA A 206 -14.92 14.94 -4.33
N LEU A 207 -13.59 14.90 -4.39
CA LEU A 207 -12.71 15.32 -3.30
C LEU A 207 -12.79 16.84 -3.09
N TYR A 208 -12.78 17.62 -4.16
CA TYR A 208 -12.73 19.09 -4.09
C TYR A 208 -13.98 19.71 -3.45
N LYS A 209 -15.13 19.05 -3.53
CA LYS A 209 -16.37 19.47 -2.84
C LYS A 209 -16.30 19.33 -1.32
N GLN A 210 -15.42 18.49 -0.80
CA GLN A 210 -15.33 18.25 0.64
C GLN A 210 -14.72 19.49 1.32
N PRO A 211 -15.28 19.94 2.47
CA PRO A 211 -14.68 21.02 3.24
C PRO A 211 -13.33 20.61 3.84
N VAL A 212 -13.22 19.33 4.21
CA VAL A 212 -11.99 18.65 4.61
C VAL A 212 -11.93 17.36 3.83
N ILE A 213 -10.93 17.21 2.98
CA ILE A 213 -10.77 16.04 2.12
C ILE A 213 -10.35 14.87 3.00
N GLN A 214 -11.19 13.83 3.05
CA GLN A 214 -10.95 12.64 3.85
C GLN A 214 -10.12 11.63 3.06
N LEU A 215 -8.80 11.62 3.28
CA LEU A 215 -7.88 10.67 2.67
C LEU A 215 -7.83 9.38 3.49
N ASN A 216 -8.93 8.63 3.46
CA ASN A 216 -9.12 7.36 4.17
C ASN A 216 -8.60 6.15 3.37
N ASP A 217 -8.61 4.96 3.98
CA ASP A 217 -8.04 3.73 3.40
C ASP A 217 -8.54 3.37 1.98
N LYS A 218 -9.78 3.76 1.62
CA LYS A 218 -10.38 3.46 0.30
C LYS A 218 -9.97 4.43 -0.79
N VAL A 219 -9.65 5.67 -0.44
CA VAL A 219 -9.30 6.73 -1.40
C VAL A 219 -7.87 7.19 -1.24
N PHE A 220 -7.07 6.53 -0.39
CA PHE A 220 -5.73 6.97 -0.08
C PHE A 220 -4.86 7.03 -1.33
N LEU A 221 -4.70 5.92 -2.07
CA LEU A 221 -3.81 5.89 -3.23
C LEU A 221 -4.33 6.74 -4.40
N ASP A 222 -5.61 6.57 -4.75
CA ASP A 222 -6.23 7.32 -5.86
C ASP A 222 -6.30 8.80 -5.53
N GLY A 223 -6.62 9.15 -4.29
CA GLY A 223 -6.66 10.53 -3.81
C GLY A 223 -5.29 11.19 -3.77
N LEU A 224 -4.23 10.48 -3.31
CA LEU A 224 -2.86 10.99 -3.40
C LEU A 224 -2.52 11.30 -4.87
N THR A 225 -2.78 10.34 -5.76
CA THR A 225 -2.51 10.47 -7.20
C THR A 225 -3.28 11.64 -7.81
N THR A 226 -4.58 11.74 -7.55
CA THR A 226 -5.43 12.85 -8.01
C THR A 226 -4.92 14.20 -7.53
N MET A 227 -4.58 14.32 -6.25
CA MET A 227 -4.07 15.56 -5.70
C MET A 227 -2.73 15.95 -6.32
N GLU A 228 -1.90 14.97 -6.69
CA GLU A 228 -0.63 15.23 -7.36
C GLU A 228 -0.82 15.70 -8.80
N LEU A 229 -1.69 15.03 -9.56
CA LEU A 229 -2.06 15.41 -10.93
C LEU A 229 -2.64 16.84 -11.00
N TYR A 230 -3.33 17.27 -9.95
CA TYR A 230 -3.99 18.57 -9.86
C TYR A 230 -3.45 19.44 -8.71
N ALA A 231 -2.14 19.34 -8.44
CA ALA A 231 -1.50 19.98 -7.28
C ALA A 231 -1.86 21.46 -7.10
N LYS A 232 -1.88 22.22 -8.21
CA LYS A 232 -2.22 23.66 -8.18
C LYS A 232 -3.64 23.93 -7.68
N ASP A 233 -4.59 23.11 -8.09
CA ASP A 233 -5.99 23.28 -7.71
C ASP A 233 -6.25 22.80 -6.28
N PHE A 234 -5.55 21.75 -5.83
CA PHE A 234 -5.66 21.28 -4.45
C PHE A 234 -4.87 22.12 -3.43
N ALA A 235 -4.00 23.01 -3.89
CA ALA A 235 -3.32 23.96 -3.03
C ALA A 235 -4.32 24.78 -2.20
N GLY A 236 -4.10 24.80 -0.89
CA GLY A 236 -4.92 25.50 0.08
C GLY A 236 -6.14 24.73 0.59
N LYS A 237 -6.42 23.52 0.09
CA LYS A 237 -7.45 22.64 0.67
C LYS A 237 -7.01 22.07 2.02
N GLU A 238 -7.97 21.85 2.92
CA GLU A 238 -7.72 21.05 4.12
C GLU A 238 -7.90 19.57 3.80
N ILE A 239 -6.98 18.74 4.30
CA ILE A 239 -7.09 17.28 4.25
C ILE A 239 -6.94 16.68 5.64
N GLU A 240 -7.54 15.51 5.84
CA GLU A 240 -7.26 14.62 6.96
C GLU A 240 -6.78 13.27 6.41
N THR A 241 -5.64 12.79 6.91
CA THR A 241 -5.05 11.52 6.51
C THR A 241 -4.56 10.73 7.71
N PHE A 242 -4.34 9.44 7.52
CA PHE A 242 -3.98 8.50 8.58
C PHE A 242 -2.91 7.53 8.10
N GLY A 243 -1.86 7.36 8.89
CA GLY A 243 -0.73 6.51 8.55
C GLY A 243 0.32 6.43 9.66
N PHE A 244 1.38 5.68 9.39
CA PHE A 244 2.51 5.59 10.31
C PHE A 244 3.53 6.69 10.02
N VAL A 245 4.25 7.09 11.07
CA VAL A 245 5.28 8.12 10.99
C VAL A 245 6.57 7.53 10.43
N TYR A 246 7.00 8.09 9.31
CA TYR A 246 8.27 7.79 8.65
C TYR A 246 9.16 9.04 8.60
N ARG A 247 10.47 8.88 8.77
CA ARG A 247 11.46 9.96 8.61
C ARG A 247 12.66 9.46 7.82
N GLN A 248 13.13 10.28 6.90
CA GLN A 248 14.44 10.06 6.28
C GLN A 248 15.52 10.75 7.13
N PRO A 249 16.78 10.28 7.07
CA PRO A 249 17.89 10.91 7.77
C PRO A 249 18.06 12.40 7.45
N ASP A 250 17.73 12.82 6.22
CA ASP A 250 17.95 14.18 5.73
C ASP A 250 16.81 15.17 6.08
N PHE A 251 15.76 14.71 6.78
CA PHE A 251 14.65 15.58 7.16
C PHE A 251 14.99 16.53 8.30
N THR A 252 14.38 17.70 8.29
CA THR A 252 14.42 18.59 9.45
C THR A 252 13.63 18.02 10.63
N SER A 253 13.87 18.53 11.84
CA SER A 253 13.15 18.12 13.07
C SER A 253 11.65 18.42 13.05
N GLN A 254 11.20 19.21 12.07
CA GLN A 254 9.81 19.64 11.85
C GLN A 254 9.10 18.82 10.77
N GLN A 255 9.76 17.79 10.22
CA GLN A 255 9.27 17.03 9.08
C GLN A 255 9.13 15.55 9.40
N PHE A 256 8.07 14.97 8.85
CA PHE A 256 7.88 13.54 8.78
C PHE A 256 6.92 13.22 7.64
N VAL A 257 6.90 11.97 7.19
CA VAL A 257 5.90 11.49 6.25
C VAL A 257 4.85 10.72 7.04
N VAL A 258 3.57 10.99 6.75
CA VAL A 258 2.48 10.07 7.09
C VAL A 258 2.35 9.09 5.95
N ALA A 259 2.74 7.84 6.22
CA ALA A 259 2.86 6.80 5.21
C ALA A 259 1.85 5.66 5.40
N ARG A 260 1.51 5.01 4.29
CA ARG A 260 0.80 3.73 4.23
C ARG A 260 1.49 2.81 3.23
N PHE A 261 1.50 1.52 3.54
CA PHE A 261 1.93 0.50 2.60
C PHE A 261 0.76 0.10 1.69
N SER A 262 1.04 -0.10 0.40
CA SER A 262 0.16 -0.72 -0.57
C SER A 262 0.73 -2.08 -0.97
N VAL A 263 -0.13 -3.09 -1.05
CA VAL A 263 0.23 -4.43 -1.51
C VAL A 263 -0.75 -4.87 -2.59
N THR A 264 -0.24 -5.54 -3.62
CA THR A 264 -1.08 -6.07 -4.70
C THR A 264 -1.51 -7.49 -4.39
N CYS A 265 -0.60 -8.33 -3.93
CA CYS A 265 -0.87 -9.71 -3.52
C CYS A 265 -0.37 -10.03 -2.11
N CYS A 266 0.82 -9.58 -1.72
CA CYS A 266 1.40 -9.92 -0.42
C CYS A 266 2.47 -8.91 0.01
N THR A 267 2.92 -8.97 1.25
CA THR A 267 3.95 -8.05 1.78
C THR A 267 5.26 -8.03 0.99
N ALA A 268 5.56 -9.09 0.22
CA ALA A 268 6.73 -9.13 -0.64
C ALA A 268 6.67 -8.09 -1.78
N ASP A 269 5.48 -7.69 -2.24
CA ASP A 269 5.28 -6.68 -3.28
C ASP A 269 4.97 -5.27 -2.73
N ALA A 270 5.09 -5.10 -1.41
CA ALA A 270 4.71 -3.86 -0.76
C ALA A 270 5.46 -2.64 -1.31
N SER A 271 4.70 -1.59 -1.60
CA SER A 271 5.18 -0.24 -1.93
C SER A 271 4.67 0.74 -0.87
N VAL A 272 5.38 1.83 -0.61
CA VAL A 272 5.00 2.78 0.44
C VAL A 272 4.69 4.14 -0.16
N PHE A 273 3.56 4.69 0.24
CA PHE A 273 3.00 5.94 -0.25
C PHE A 273 2.74 6.89 0.92
N GLY A 274 2.90 8.19 0.72
CA GLY A 274 2.63 9.14 1.79
C GLY A 274 2.65 10.60 1.40
N VAL A 275 2.38 11.43 2.40
CA VAL A 275 2.42 12.90 2.30
C VAL A 275 3.50 13.42 3.22
N LEU A 276 4.33 14.34 2.73
CA LEU A 276 5.24 15.07 3.60
C LEU A 276 4.44 16.03 4.49
N VAL A 277 4.62 15.89 5.80
CA VAL A 277 4.00 16.71 6.83
C VAL A 277 5.02 17.62 7.46
N GLU A 278 4.64 18.88 7.61
CA GLU A 278 5.35 19.85 8.43
C GLU A 278 4.54 20.17 9.69
N ASP A 279 5.21 20.02 10.84
CA ASP A 279 4.66 20.26 12.17
C ASP A 279 5.80 20.77 13.07
N GLU A 280 5.58 21.88 13.76
CA GLU A 280 6.55 22.41 14.74
C GLU A 280 6.81 21.38 15.86
N GLN A 281 5.83 20.53 16.16
CA GLN A 281 5.93 19.46 17.15
C GLN A 281 6.26 18.10 16.54
N ALA A 282 6.75 18.04 15.29
CA ALA A 282 6.99 16.78 14.59
C ALA A 282 7.88 15.83 15.40
N SER A 283 8.90 16.33 16.10
CA SER A 283 9.83 15.53 16.92
C SER A 283 9.15 14.73 18.04
N LYS A 284 7.93 15.06 18.44
CA LYS A 284 7.13 14.33 19.44
C LYS A 284 6.71 12.93 18.95
N TRP A 285 6.56 12.74 17.65
CA TRP A 285 5.96 11.53 17.09
C TRP A 285 7.03 10.46 16.82
N ALA A 286 6.99 9.35 17.52
CA ALA A 286 7.97 8.28 17.33
C ALA A 286 7.88 7.64 15.92
N LYS A 287 9.02 7.16 15.40
CA LYS A 287 9.07 6.30 14.20
C LYS A 287 8.11 5.11 14.41
N ASP A 288 7.37 4.71 13.37
CA ASP A 288 6.34 3.66 13.37
C ASP A 288 5.08 3.92 14.23
N SER A 289 4.98 5.07 14.90
CA SER A 289 3.73 5.45 15.56
C SER A 289 2.67 5.80 14.53
N TRP A 290 1.44 5.36 14.78
CA TRP A 290 0.31 5.69 13.93
C TRP A 290 -0.30 7.01 14.36
N VAL A 291 -0.52 7.89 13.38
CA VAL A 291 -1.06 9.23 13.61
C VAL A 291 -2.15 9.54 12.60
N LYS A 292 -3.12 10.31 13.06
CA LYS A 292 -4.09 11.01 12.22
C LYS A 292 -3.64 12.46 12.11
N VAL A 293 -3.46 12.95 10.90
CA VAL A 293 -2.99 14.30 10.61
C VAL A 293 -4.05 15.05 9.85
N ARG A 294 -4.42 16.22 10.36
CA ARG A 294 -5.22 17.21 9.65
C ARG A 294 -4.38 18.46 9.42
N GLY A 295 -4.57 19.07 8.26
CA GLY A 295 -3.78 20.23 7.88
C GLY A 295 -4.19 20.81 6.54
N LYS A 296 -3.50 21.88 6.15
CA LYS A 296 -3.70 22.56 4.88
C LYS A 296 -2.60 22.15 3.89
N LEU A 297 -3.00 21.87 2.66
CA LEU A 297 -2.07 21.61 1.56
C LEU A 297 -1.43 22.90 1.08
N GLU A 298 -0.12 22.90 0.91
CA GLU A 298 0.66 23.98 0.32
C GLU A 298 1.40 23.48 -0.91
N ALA A 299 1.21 24.15 -2.04
CA ALA A 299 2.01 23.89 -3.23
C ALA A 299 3.40 24.51 -3.07
N ARG A 300 4.44 23.74 -3.38
CA ARG A 300 5.83 24.18 -3.46
C ARG A 300 6.42 23.73 -4.78
N SER A 301 7.09 24.66 -5.46
CA SER A 301 7.82 24.34 -6.68
C SER A 301 9.25 23.96 -6.33
N VAL A 302 9.65 22.74 -6.66
CA VAL A 302 11.04 22.27 -6.54
C VAL A 302 11.45 21.77 -7.91
N ASP A 303 12.47 22.43 -8.48
CA ASP A 303 13.01 22.10 -9.80
C ASP A 303 11.97 22.07 -10.92
N GLY A 304 10.98 22.95 -10.85
CA GLY A 304 9.91 23.05 -11.84
C GLY A 304 8.76 22.06 -11.64
N TYR A 305 8.80 21.23 -10.61
CA TYR A 305 7.70 20.34 -10.23
C TYR A 305 6.91 20.94 -9.06
N ASP A 306 5.59 21.04 -9.23
CA ASP A 306 4.69 21.44 -8.15
C ASP A 306 4.39 20.26 -7.24
N MET A 307 4.71 20.40 -5.96
CA MET A 307 4.56 19.38 -4.94
C MET A 307 3.66 19.89 -3.83
N LEU A 308 2.88 19.00 -3.24
CA LEU A 308 1.99 19.33 -2.14
C LEU A 308 2.59 18.89 -0.80
N VAL A 309 2.79 19.86 0.09
CA VAL A 309 3.21 19.63 1.47
C VAL A 309 2.02 19.86 2.40
N LEU A 310 1.82 18.98 3.37
CA LEU A 310 0.77 19.12 4.38
C LEU A 310 1.29 19.89 5.60
N ARG A 311 0.85 21.14 5.77
CA ARG A 311 1.10 21.85 7.03
C ARG A 311 0.07 21.42 8.07
N ALA A 312 0.52 20.66 9.06
CA ALA A 312 -0.36 20.13 10.09
C ALA A 312 -0.88 21.25 10.98
N ASN A 313 -2.20 21.26 11.21
CA ASN A 313 -2.82 22.04 12.28
C ASN A 313 -3.22 21.15 13.47
N LYS A 314 -3.34 19.84 13.25
CA LYS A 314 -3.68 18.86 14.27
C LYS A 314 -3.04 17.52 13.95
N VAL A 315 -2.30 16.97 14.90
CA VAL A 315 -1.77 15.60 14.85
C VAL A 315 -2.21 14.85 16.10
N GLU A 316 -2.83 13.69 15.92
CA GLU A 316 -3.33 12.85 17.00
C GLU A 316 -2.73 11.46 16.92
N GLN A 317 -2.29 10.91 18.06
CA GLN A 317 -1.89 9.51 18.12
C GLN A 317 -3.10 8.62 17.90
N ALA A 318 -2.91 7.57 17.12
CA ALA A 318 -3.91 6.57 16.83
C ALA A 318 -3.30 5.17 16.96
N LYS A 319 -4.17 4.16 17.00
CA LYS A 319 -3.73 2.76 16.93
C LYS A 319 -3.63 2.33 15.47
N ALA A 320 -2.74 1.40 15.18
CA ALA A 320 -2.70 0.76 13.87
C ALA A 320 -4.08 0.20 13.52
N PRO A 321 -4.55 0.35 12.27
CA PRO A 321 -5.80 -0.22 11.83
C PRO A 321 -5.68 -1.76 11.78
N LYS A 322 -6.83 -2.45 11.72
CA LYS A 322 -6.83 -3.90 11.52
C LYS A 322 -6.17 -4.31 10.20
N ASP A 323 -6.43 -3.54 9.15
CA ASP A 323 -5.75 -3.66 7.86
C ASP A 323 -4.76 -2.50 7.70
N PRO A 324 -3.44 -2.74 7.86
CA PRO A 324 -2.42 -1.70 7.76
C PRO A 324 -2.17 -1.23 6.33
N TYR A 325 -2.71 -1.94 5.33
CA TYR A 325 -2.47 -1.66 3.92
C TYR A 325 -3.58 -0.80 3.31
N VAL A 326 -3.26 -0.18 2.19
CA VAL A 326 -4.20 0.55 1.34
C VAL A 326 -4.15 -0.03 -0.07
N TYR A 327 -5.24 0.08 -0.81
CA TYR A 327 -5.38 -0.54 -2.12
C TYR A 327 -5.95 0.47 -3.11
N TYR A 328 -5.62 0.30 -4.39
CA TYR A 328 -6.26 1.10 -5.44
C TYR A 328 -7.73 0.72 -5.53
N ASN A 329 -8.57 1.74 -5.60
CA ASN A 329 -10.00 1.58 -5.73
C ASN A 329 -10.49 2.39 -6.93
N TYR A 330 -10.99 1.69 -7.95
CA TYR A 330 -11.51 2.31 -9.16
C TYR A 330 -12.98 2.71 -9.05
N ASP A 331 -13.57 2.59 -7.86
CA ASP A 331 -14.91 3.08 -7.57
C ASP A 331 -14.85 4.50 -6.99
N LEU A 332 -15.66 5.41 -7.56
CA LEU A 332 -15.77 6.78 -7.03
C LEU A 332 -16.34 6.76 -5.61
N PRO A 333 -15.81 7.56 -4.67
CA PRO A 333 -16.38 7.67 -3.35
C PRO A 333 -17.81 8.17 -3.46
N GLU A 334 -18.76 7.44 -2.89
CA GLU A 334 -20.16 7.87 -2.82
C GLU A 334 -20.21 9.27 -2.20
N SER A 335 -20.74 10.25 -2.95
CA SER A 335 -20.99 11.56 -2.40
C SER A 335 -22.09 11.41 -1.34
N ASN A 336 -21.71 11.34 -0.07
CA ASN A 336 -22.68 11.44 1.02
C ASN A 336 -23.42 12.78 0.83
N GLY A 337 -24.68 12.69 0.40
CA GLY A 337 -25.58 13.82 0.16
C GLY A 337 -26.06 14.48 1.43
#